data_AF-A0A356EN55-F1
#
_entry.id   AF-A0A356EN55-F1
#
_cell.length_a   1.000
_cell.length_b   1.000
_cell.length_c   1.000
_cell.angle_alpha   90.00
_cell.angle_beta   90.00
_cell.angle_gamma   90.00
#
_symmetry.space_group_name_H-M   'P 1'
#
loop_
_entity.id
_entity.type
_entity.pdbx_description
1 polymer ?
#
loop_
_entity_poly.entity_id
_entity_poly.type
_entity_poly.pdbx_seq_one_letter_code
_entity_poly.pdbx_strand_id
1 'polypeptide(L)'
;MSYDHYQFVSEGDLDGYFLNLAMIRSAAQDAGLPFLNIVQACSWTPARRVPQADEMRYLVYTTLAYGARGISYYVYCHPGHTGGIAQPDGTPTPIYHALKTLNREFVAIAEELEHFKSLAVYHAGMTPSGTRALPAEAPFRLDPPVPSLPYDPPERVRGFLLGYFGTANTPSHVVVVNLDHGAQTVLTMVGPDRLEAFDATTGDWSPIGSPRAELRLPPGGGKLVRRSR
;
A
#
# COMPACT_ATOMS: atom_id res chain seq x y z
N MET A 1 6.86 -14.71 -8.36
CA MET A 1 7.92 -13.73 -8.76
C MET A 1 8.32 -12.90 -7.56
N SER A 2 9.58 -12.47 -7.46
CA SER A 2 10.00 -11.52 -6.42
C SER A 2 10.84 -10.42 -7.06
N TYR A 3 10.79 -9.23 -6.48
CA TYR A 3 11.61 -8.09 -6.89
C TYR A 3 11.82 -7.17 -5.69
N ASP A 4 12.75 -6.25 -5.83
CA ASP A 4 13.06 -5.23 -4.85
C ASP A 4 13.00 -3.83 -5.46
N HIS A 5 12.62 -2.84 -4.65
CA HIS A 5 12.78 -1.44 -4.97
C HIS A 5 13.00 -0.64 -3.69
N TYR A 6 14.01 0.24 -3.69
CA TYR A 6 14.39 1.02 -2.52
C TYR A 6 14.43 2.51 -2.88
N GLN A 7 13.38 3.23 -2.50
CA GLN A 7 13.18 4.62 -2.89
C GLN A 7 13.64 5.64 -1.84
N PHE A 8 13.75 5.26 -0.56
CA PHE A 8 13.98 6.24 0.51
C PHE A 8 15.44 6.68 0.56
N VAL A 9 15.68 7.93 0.19
CA VAL A 9 16.98 8.61 0.23
C VAL A 9 17.00 9.69 1.30
N SER A 10 18.18 10.15 1.69
CA SER A 10 18.35 11.18 2.74
C SER A 10 17.52 12.44 2.47
N GLU A 11 17.33 12.80 1.20
CA GLU A 11 16.59 13.98 0.76
C GLU A 11 15.42 13.59 -0.15
N GLY A 12 14.42 12.92 0.43
CA GLY A 12 13.17 12.58 -0.26
C GLY A 12 13.06 11.12 -0.69
N ASP A 13 12.23 10.90 -1.71
CA ASP A 13 11.84 9.59 -2.19
C ASP A 13 12.09 9.53 -3.71
N LEU A 14 12.92 8.59 -4.16
CA LEU A 14 13.21 8.41 -5.58
C LEU A 14 11.97 7.93 -6.34
N ASP A 15 11.88 8.34 -7.61
CA ASP A 15 10.84 7.85 -8.52
C ASP A 15 11.07 6.38 -8.93
N GLY A 16 10.06 5.77 -9.55
CA GLY A 16 10.13 4.43 -10.13
C GLY A 16 9.53 3.34 -9.25
N TYR A 17 9.25 3.61 -7.97
CA TYR A 17 8.63 2.64 -7.05
C TYR A 17 7.30 2.10 -7.62
N PHE A 18 6.42 3.00 -8.05
CA PHE A 18 5.12 2.60 -8.60
C PHE A 18 5.22 2.02 -10.02
N LEU A 19 6.18 2.47 -10.83
CA LEU A 19 6.45 1.87 -12.13
C LEU A 19 6.84 0.39 -11.96
N ASN A 20 7.77 0.10 -11.04
CA ASN A 20 8.23 -1.27 -10.78
C ASN A 20 7.10 -2.13 -10.21
N LEU A 21 6.32 -1.61 -9.25
CA LEU A 21 5.13 -2.29 -8.73
C LEU A 21 4.12 -2.62 -9.83
N ALA A 22 3.82 -1.67 -10.72
CA ALA A 22 2.90 -1.86 -11.83
C ALA A 22 3.39 -2.92 -12.82
N MET A 23 4.68 -2.87 -13.18
CA MET A 23 5.31 -3.83 -14.09
C MET A 23 5.28 -5.25 -13.52
N ILE A 24 5.67 -5.43 -12.26
CA ILE A 24 5.69 -6.75 -11.63
C ILE A 24 4.28 -7.28 -11.41
N ARG A 25 3.33 -6.43 -11.03
CA ARG A 25 1.92 -6.80 -10.98
C ARG A 25 1.44 -7.32 -12.33
N SER A 26 1.71 -6.61 -13.42
CA SER A 26 1.31 -7.06 -14.77
C SER A 26 1.93 -8.40 -15.13
N ALA A 27 3.26 -8.53 -14.99
CA ALA A 27 3.96 -9.76 -15.33
C ALA A 27 3.51 -10.97 -14.50
N ALA A 28 3.24 -10.76 -13.21
CA ALA A 28 2.72 -11.80 -12.32
C ALA A 28 1.31 -12.25 -12.74
N GLN A 29 0.46 -11.31 -13.18
CA GLN A 29 -0.87 -11.62 -13.69
C GLN A 29 -0.83 -12.39 -15.01
N ASP A 30 0.01 -11.96 -15.95
CA ASP A 30 0.19 -12.61 -17.24
C ASP A 30 0.72 -14.04 -17.07
N ALA A 31 1.60 -14.26 -16.07
CA ALA A 31 2.13 -15.57 -15.72
C ALA A 31 1.20 -16.42 -14.83
N GLY A 32 0.10 -15.86 -14.31
CA GLY A 32 -0.78 -16.54 -13.35
C GLY A 32 -0.10 -16.89 -12.02
N LEU A 33 0.92 -16.14 -11.61
CA LEU A 33 1.71 -16.38 -10.40
C LEU A 33 1.51 -15.26 -9.37
N PRO A 34 1.63 -15.54 -8.06
CA PRO A 34 1.74 -14.49 -7.07
C PRO A 34 3.10 -13.78 -7.18
N PHE A 35 3.16 -12.56 -6.65
CA PHE A 35 4.41 -11.85 -6.45
C PHE A 35 4.64 -11.42 -5.02
N LEU A 36 5.92 -11.25 -4.68
CA LEU A 36 6.42 -10.76 -3.41
C LEU A 36 7.24 -9.47 -3.66
N ASN A 37 6.97 -8.43 -2.87
CA ASN A 37 7.73 -7.17 -2.91
C ASN A 37 8.77 -7.16 -1.78
N ILE A 38 10.03 -6.91 -2.09
CA ILE A 38 11.10 -6.75 -1.11
C ILE A 38 11.36 -5.25 -0.93
N VAL A 39 11.03 -4.72 0.24
CA VAL A 39 11.03 -3.27 0.49
C VAL A 39 12.19 -2.85 1.38
N GLN A 40 12.55 -1.56 1.32
CA GLN A 40 13.61 -0.98 2.13
C GLN A 40 13.25 -1.01 3.61
N ALA A 41 14.17 -1.44 4.46
CA ALA A 41 14.05 -1.48 5.91
C ALA A 41 15.37 -1.12 6.62
N CYS A 42 16.33 -0.54 5.89
CA CYS A 42 17.63 -0.14 6.43
C CYS A 42 18.29 0.94 5.57
N SER A 43 19.45 1.41 6.03
CA SER A 43 20.40 2.19 5.26
C SER A 43 21.71 1.41 5.10
N TRP A 44 22.35 1.50 3.94
CA TRP A 44 23.66 0.90 3.64
C TRP A 44 24.65 1.90 3.04
N THR A 45 24.23 3.15 2.85
CA THR A 45 25.06 4.27 2.40
C THR A 45 24.53 5.57 3.01
N PRO A 46 25.34 6.64 3.13
CA PRO A 46 24.87 7.94 3.62
C PRO A 46 23.70 8.54 2.80
N ALA A 47 23.59 8.18 1.52
CA ALA A 47 22.51 8.65 0.65
C ALA A 47 21.17 7.94 0.91
N ARG A 48 21.17 6.80 1.63
CA ARG A 48 19.96 6.05 2.01
C ARG A 48 19.60 6.35 3.44
N ARG A 49 18.32 6.53 3.72
CA ARG A 49 17.82 6.71 5.09
C ARG A 49 17.18 5.43 5.63
N VAL A 50 17.20 5.29 6.94
CA VAL A 50 16.45 4.24 7.64
C VAL A 50 14.96 4.63 7.58
N PRO A 51 14.08 3.78 7.05
CA PRO A 51 12.65 4.09 7.01
C PRO A 51 12.05 4.25 8.41
N GLN A 52 11.10 5.16 8.53
CA GLN A 52 10.30 5.36 9.74
C GLN A 52 9.07 4.44 9.75
N ALA A 53 8.39 4.37 10.90
CA ALA A 53 7.22 3.49 11.06
C ALA A 53 6.11 3.77 10.04
N ASP A 54 5.85 5.04 9.72
CA ASP A 54 4.82 5.46 8.77
C ASP A 54 5.20 5.13 7.31
N GLU A 55 6.50 5.09 7.01
CA GLU A 55 7.03 4.69 5.71
C GLU A 55 7.01 3.18 5.52
N MET A 56 7.24 2.42 6.60
CA MET A 56 6.99 0.99 6.61
C MET A 56 5.50 0.71 6.37
N ARG A 57 4.60 1.48 6.99
CA ARG A 57 3.15 1.38 6.75
C ARG A 57 2.83 1.66 5.28
N TYR A 58 3.38 2.73 4.72
CA TYR A 58 3.25 3.07 3.29
C TYR A 58 3.68 1.91 2.38
N LEU A 59 4.86 1.34 2.62
CA LEU A 59 5.38 0.21 1.85
C LEU A 59 4.45 -1.01 1.92
N VAL A 60 3.96 -1.35 3.11
CA VAL A 60 3.05 -2.47 3.37
C VAL A 60 1.72 -2.28 2.63
N TYR A 61 1.06 -1.14 2.82
CA TYR A 61 -0.28 -0.91 2.26
C TYR A 61 -0.26 -0.69 0.74
N THR A 62 0.77 -0.04 0.20
CA THR A 62 0.92 0.06 -1.26
C THR A 62 1.19 -1.31 -1.89
N THR A 63 1.99 -2.16 -1.25
CA THR A 63 2.23 -3.55 -1.68
C THR A 63 0.92 -4.36 -1.71
N LEU A 64 0.08 -4.26 -0.67
CA LEU A 64 -1.25 -4.89 -0.63
C LEU A 64 -2.16 -4.39 -1.74
N ALA A 65 -2.25 -3.07 -1.94
CA ALA A 65 -3.15 -2.48 -2.95
C ALA A 65 -2.76 -2.87 -4.39
N TYR A 66 -1.47 -3.12 -4.65
CA TYR A 66 -1.02 -3.66 -5.94
C TYR A 66 -1.26 -5.18 -6.09
N GLY A 67 -1.74 -5.86 -5.04
CA GLY A 67 -2.14 -7.26 -5.08
C GLY A 67 -0.99 -8.25 -4.86
N ALA A 68 0.10 -7.81 -4.23
CA ALA A 68 1.14 -8.73 -3.79
C ALA A 68 0.57 -9.72 -2.77
N ARG A 69 1.06 -10.97 -2.82
CA ARG A 69 0.72 -11.99 -1.80
C ARG A 69 1.84 -12.22 -0.80
N GLY A 70 2.92 -11.46 -0.91
CA GLY A 70 4.03 -11.50 0.02
C GLY A 70 4.74 -10.16 0.08
N ILE A 71 5.34 -9.91 1.23
CA ILE A 71 6.25 -8.79 1.46
C ILE A 71 7.47 -9.31 2.23
N SER A 72 8.64 -8.81 1.86
CA SER A 72 9.90 -9.05 2.58
C SER A 72 10.66 -7.74 2.73
N TYR A 73 11.68 -7.74 3.56
CA TYR A 73 12.36 -6.53 4.02
C TYR A 73 13.85 -6.67 3.83
N TYR A 74 14.46 -5.72 3.11
CA TYR A 74 15.90 -5.56 3.06
C TYR A 74 16.33 -4.57 4.14
N VAL A 75 16.84 -5.01 5.28
CA VAL A 75 17.23 -6.39 5.63
C VAL A 75 16.96 -6.68 7.10
N TYR A 76 16.88 -7.96 7.47
CA TYR A 76 16.72 -8.38 8.87
C TYR A 76 17.86 -7.85 9.75
N CYS A 77 19.10 -8.19 9.40
CA CYS A 77 20.34 -7.69 9.99
C CYS A 77 21.50 -7.95 9.01
N HIS A 78 22.41 -7.00 8.80
CA HIS A 78 23.59 -7.20 7.96
C HIS A 78 24.74 -6.26 8.34
N PRO A 79 26.01 -6.70 8.30
CA PRO A 79 27.17 -5.83 8.52
C PRO A 79 27.20 -4.62 7.58
N GLY A 80 27.67 -3.47 8.07
CA GLY A 80 27.72 -2.23 7.29
C GLY A 80 26.36 -1.61 6.98
N HIS A 81 25.27 -2.15 7.53
CA HIS A 81 23.94 -1.57 7.44
C HIS A 81 23.54 -0.95 8.78
N THR A 82 22.87 0.19 8.71
CA THR A 82 22.29 0.88 9.87
C THR A 82 20.77 0.72 9.83
N GLY A 83 20.17 0.49 10.99
CA GLY A 83 18.77 0.10 11.08
C GLY A 83 18.63 -1.40 10.86
N GLY A 84 17.78 -1.81 9.92
CA GLY A 84 17.36 -3.20 9.79
C GLY A 84 16.30 -3.55 10.83
N ILE A 85 15.87 -4.81 10.85
CA ILE A 85 14.85 -5.29 11.79
C ILE A 85 15.45 -5.52 13.18
N ALA A 86 16.66 -6.07 13.25
CA ALA A 86 17.36 -6.34 14.49
C ALA A 86 18.84 -5.96 14.39
N GLN A 87 19.43 -5.64 15.54
CA GLN A 87 20.88 -5.48 15.70
C GLN A 87 21.59 -6.85 15.61
N PRO A 88 22.92 -6.89 15.42
CA PRO A 88 23.67 -8.16 15.33
C PRO A 88 23.55 -9.06 16.56
N ASP A 89 23.29 -8.49 17.74
CA ASP A 89 23.05 -9.22 18.98
C ASP A 89 21.59 -9.70 19.14
N GLY A 90 20.73 -9.45 18.15
CA GLY A 90 19.31 -9.77 18.16
C GLY A 90 18.40 -8.72 18.80
N THR A 91 18.95 -7.61 19.31
CA THR A 91 18.15 -6.52 19.90
C THR A 91 17.22 -5.91 18.84
N PRO A 92 15.90 -5.84 19.08
CA PRO A 92 14.97 -5.22 18.14
C PRO A 92 15.24 -3.73 17.87
N THR A 93 15.05 -3.28 16.64
CA THR A 93 15.07 -1.86 16.26
C THR A 93 13.66 -1.26 16.26
N PRO A 94 13.49 0.07 16.11
CA PRO A 94 12.16 0.68 15.91
C PRO A 94 11.36 0.07 14.74
N ILE A 95 12.04 -0.38 13.67
CA ILE A 95 11.38 -1.03 12.52
C ILE A 95 10.73 -2.35 12.94
N TYR A 96 11.38 -3.16 13.80
CA TYR A 96 10.77 -4.39 14.32
C TYR A 96 9.44 -4.12 15.01
N HIS A 97 9.39 -3.07 15.84
CA HIS A 97 8.18 -2.74 16.58
C HIS A 97 7.04 -2.30 15.65
N ALA A 98 7.34 -1.52 14.61
CA ALA A 98 6.36 -1.19 13.57
C ALA A 98 5.88 -2.44 12.82
N LEU A 99 6.82 -3.28 12.36
CA LEU A 99 6.52 -4.48 11.57
C LEU A 99 5.79 -5.58 12.34
N LYS A 100 5.92 -5.63 13.68
CA LYS A 100 5.17 -6.57 14.52
C LYS A 100 3.66 -6.46 14.31
N THR A 101 3.16 -5.25 14.13
CA THR A 101 1.74 -4.98 13.84
C THR A 101 1.48 -5.03 12.34
N LEU A 102 2.28 -4.31 11.53
CA LEU A 102 2.03 -4.18 10.10
C LEU A 102 2.06 -5.51 9.33
N ASN A 103 2.91 -6.46 9.73
CA ASN A 103 2.93 -7.79 9.10
C ASN A 103 1.66 -8.59 9.37
N ARG A 104 1.03 -8.41 10.55
CA ARG A 104 -0.25 -9.07 10.87
C ARG A 104 -1.39 -8.46 10.06
N GLU A 105 -1.41 -7.14 9.96
CA GLU A 105 -2.36 -6.43 9.10
C GLU A 105 -2.20 -6.85 7.63
N PHE A 106 -0.96 -6.99 7.15
CA PHE A 106 -0.67 -7.49 5.81
C PHE A 106 -1.26 -8.87 5.58
N VAL A 107 -0.97 -9.82 6.47
CA VAL A 107 -1.48 -11.19 6.36
C VAL A 107 -3.01 -11.20 6.36
N ALA A 108 -3.64 -10.52 7.33
CA ALA A 108 -5.10 -10.48 7.43
C ALA A 108 -5.77 -9.92 6.17
N ILE A 109 -5.23 -8.83 5.61
CA ILE A 109 -5.77 -8.25 4.36
C ILE A 109 -5.47 -9.14 3.15
N ALA A 110 -4.27 -9.72 3.07
CA ALA A 110 -3.89 -10.57 1.95
C ALA A 110 -4.71 -11.87 1.90
N GLU A 111 -5.04 -12.46 3.05
CA GLU A 111 -5.91 -13.64 3.18
C GLU A 111 -7.33 -13.33 2.68
N GLU A 112 -7.92 -12.20 3.09
CA GLU A 112 -9.24 -11.77 2.57
C GLU A 112 -9.24 -11.58 1.05
N LEU A 113 -8.08 -11.23 0.46
CA LEU A 113 -7.94 -10.96 -0.97
C LEU A 113 -7.47 -12.17 -1.79
N GLU A 114 -7.09 -13.29 -1.18
CA GLU A 114 -6.39 -14.40 -1.83
C GLU A 114 -7.19 -15.01 -3.00
N HIS A 115 -8.51 -15.06 -2.85
CA HIS A 115 -9.42 -15.65 -3.85
C HIS A 115 -9.88 -14.65 -4.93
N PHE A 116 -9.45 -13.40 -4.84
CA PHE A 116 -9.84 -12.35 -5.78
C PHE A 116 -8.72 -12.00 -6.74
N LYS A 117 -9.09 -11.61 -7.96
CA LYS A 117 -8.14 -11.02 -8.92
C LYS A 117 -7.92 -9.55 -8.56
N SER A 118 -6.68 -9.08 -8.59
CA SER A 118 -6.41 -7.63 -8.65
C SER A 118 -6.89 -7.13 -10.02
N LEU A 119 -8.02 -6.43 -10.07
CA LEU A 119 -8.62 -6.00 -11.34
C LEU A 119 -7.98 -4.70 -11.85
N ALA A 120 -7.73 -3.77 -10.94
CA ALA A 120 -7.16 -2.48 -11.29
C ALA A 120 -6.43 -1.87 -10.09
N VAL A 121 -5.48 -1.00 -10.39
CA VAL A 121 -4.85 -0.11 -9.42
C VAL A 121 -4.94 1.30 -9.98
N TYR A 122 -5.44 2.23 -9.17
CA TYR A 122 -5.66 3.62 -9.54
C TYR A 122 -5.06 4.57 -8.52
N HIS A 123 -4.66 5.74 -8.99
CA HIS A 123 -4.14 6.85 -8.18
C HIS A 123 -5.06 8.06 -8.33
N ALA A 124 -5.24 8.80 -7.25
CA ALA A 124 -5.95 10.08 -7.22
C ALA A 124 -5.09 11.10 -6.47
N GLY A 125 -4.90 12.31 -7.01
CA GLY A 125 -3.85 13.22 -6.55
C GLY A 125 -2.65 13.19 -7.48
N MET A 126 -1.48 12.83 -6.95
CA MET A 126 -0.28 12.63 -7.78
C MET A 126 -0.36 11.31 -8.55
N THR A 127 0.15 11.33 -9.79
CA THR A 127 0.24 10.16 -10.68
C THR A 127 1.67 9.96 -11.17
N PRO A 128 2.56 9.37 -10.35
CA PRO A 128 3.92 9.02 -10.75
C PRO A 128 4.00 8.08 -11.96
N SER A 129 5.20 7.87 -12.49
CA SER A 129 5.42 6.98 -13.63
C SER A 129 4.86 5.57 -13.38
N GLY A 130 4.21 4.99 -14.40
CA GLY A 130 3.58 3.67 -14.35
C GLY A 130 2.24 3.60 -13.61
N THR A 131 1.70 4.72 -13.13
CA THR A 131 0.38 4.77 -12.48
C THR A 131 -0.74 5.06 -13.47
N ARG A 132 -1.99 4.83 -13.04
CA ARG A 132 -3.20 5.18 -13.80
C ARG A 132 -4.10 6.04 -12.93
N ALA A 133 -4.62 7.13 -13.48
CA ALA A 133 -5.57 7.99 -12.78
C ALA A 133 -6.89 7.24 -12.50
N LEU A 134 -7.53 7.54 -11.36
CA LEU A 134 -8.86 7.05 -11.02
C LEU A 134 -9.92 7.62 -11.99
N PRO A 135 -10.65 6.79 -12.75
CA PRO A 135 -11.71 7.27 -13.62
C PRO A 135 -12.88 7.90 -12.84
N ALA A 136 -13.54 8.91 -13.41
CA ALA A 136 -14.70 9.56 -12.78
C ALA A 136 -15.84 8.59 -12.48
N GLU A 137 -16.11 7.68 -13.43
CA GLU A 137 -17.19 6.68 -13.35
C GLU A 137 -16.75 5.36 -12.68
N ALA A 138 -15.64 5.38 -11.92
CA ALA A 138 -15.17 4.16 -11.25
C ALA A 138 -16.16 3.73 -10.14
N PRO A 139 -16.44 2.42 -9.99
CA PRO A 139 -17.43 1.94 -9.03
C PRO A 139 -17.08 2.26 -7.57
N PHE A 140 -15.78 2.28 -7.21
CA PHE A 140 -15.30 2.77 -5.92
C PHE A 140 -14.54 4.08 -6.09
N ARG A 141 -15.19 5.21 -5.85
CA ARG A 141 -14.61 6.54 -6.08
C ARG A 141 -14.44 7.32 -4.79
N LEU A 142 -13.79 8.48 -4.88
CA LEU A 142 -13.64 9.43 -3.77
C LEU A 142 -14.62 10.58 -3.94
N ASP A 143 -15.20 11.05 -2.84
CA ASP A 143 -16.11 12.20 -2.81
C ASP A 143 -15.73 13.18 -1.68
N PRO A 144 -15.37 14.43 -1.99
CA PRO A 144 -15.22 14.97 -3.34
C PRO A 144 -14.08 14.27 -4.12
N PRO A 145 -14.12 14.29 -5.47
CA PRO A 145 -13.00 13.85 -6.29
C PRO A 145 -11.72 14.60 -5.91
N VAL A 146 -10.59 13.88 -5.85
CA VAL A 146 -9.30 14.47 -5.52
C VAL A 146 -8.68 15.04 -6.80
N PRO A 147 -8.34 16.34 -6.84
CA PRO A 147 -7.77 16.96 -8.03
C PRO A 147 -6.40 16.37 -8.35
N SER A 148 -6.03 16.40 -9.63
CA SER A 148 -4.67 16.06 -10.03
C SER A 148 -3.67 17.03 -9.40
N LEU A 149 -2.58 16.50 -8.88
CA LEU A 149 -1.49 17.26 -8.27
C LEU A 149 -0.23 17.09 -9.13
N PRO A 150 0.58 18.16 -9.32
CA PRO A 150 1.90 18.00 -9.92
C PRO A 150 2.75 17.06 -9.06
N TYR A 151 3.68 16.36 -9.68
CA TYR A 151 4.65 15.50 -9.03
C TYR A 151 6.05 15.78 -9.59
N ASP A 152 6.97 16.21 -8.73
CA ASP A 152 8.37 16.49 -9.05
C ASP A 152 9.31 15.72 -8.10
N PRO A 153 9.81 14.54 -8.51
CA PRO A 153 10.72 13.75 -7.67
C PRO A 153 12.02 14.52 -7.36
N PRO A 154 12.58 14.41 -6.14
CA PRO A 154 12.32 13.36 -5.17
C PRO A 154 11.28 13.72 -4.10
N GLU A 155 10.25 14.53 -4.41
CA GLU A 155 9.16 14.74 -3.44
C GLU A 155 8.45 13.42 -3.11
N ARG A 156 7.88 13.33 -1.89
CA ARG A 156 7.02 12.19 -1.55
C ARG A 156 5.70 12.26 -2.31
N VAL A 157 5.21 11.11 -2.73
CA VAL A 157 3.93 10.98 -3.43
C VAL A 157 2.79 11.27 -2.47
N ARG A 158 1.80 12.06 -2.90
CA ARG A 158 0.62 12.45 -2.12
C ARG A 158 -0.68 12.18 -2.86
N GLY A 159 -1.73 11.93 -2.10
CA GLY A 159 -3.04 11.55 -2.62
C GLY A 159 -3.43 10.16 -2.15
N PHE A 160 -4.08 9.39 -3.01
CA PHE A 160 -4.68 8.11 -2.66
C PHE A 160 -4.42 7.07 -3.72
N LEU A 161 -4.25 5.84 -3.27
CA LEU A 161 -4.15 4.64 -4.09
C LEU A 161 -5.37 3.75 -3.83
N LEU A 162 -6.00 3.29 -4.89
CA LEU A 162 -7.15 2.39 -4.83
C LEU A 162 -6.81 1.09 -5.58
N GLY A 163 -6.59 0.02 -4.83
CA GLY A 163 -6.42 -1.34 -5.36
C GLY A 163 -7.77 -2.05 -5.43
N TYR A 164 -8.25 -2.35 -6.63
CA TYR A 164 -9.54 -3.00 -6.86
C TYR A 164 -9.37 -4.51 -6.98
N PHE A 165 -10.23 -5.25 -6.29
CA PHE A 165 -10.25 -6.70 -6.29
C PHE A 165 -11.65 -7.25 -6.54
N GLY A 166 -11.75 -8.39 -7.21
CA GLY A 166 -13.03 -9.04 -7.47
C GLY A 166 -12.95 -10.30 -8.32
N THR A 167 -14.11 -10.79 -8.74
CA THR A 167 -14.28 -11.96 -9.61
C THR A 167 -14.96 -11.54 -10.92
N ALA A 168 -14.72 -12.28 -12.00
CA ALA A 168 -15.35 -12.04 -13.32
C ALA A 168 -15.30 -10.56 -13.77
N ASN A 169 -14.17 -9.87 -13.54
CA ASN A 169 -13.96 -8.45 -13.85
C ASN A 169 -14.91 -7.46 -13.16
N THR A 170 -15.63 -7.89 -12.11
CA THR A 170 -16.50 -7.04 -11.31
C THR A 170 -15.82 -6.72 -9.98
N PRO A 171 -15.45 -5.45 -9.71
CA PRO A 171 -14.90 -5.06 -8.41
C PRO A 171 -15.91 -5.28 -7.28
N SER A 172 -15.47 -5.95 -6.23
CA SER A 172 -16.24 -6.17 -5.00
C SER A 172 -15.51 -5.69 -3.75
N HIS A 173 -14.18 -5.59 -3.81
CA HIS A 173 -13.30 -5.15 -2.73
C HIS A 173 -12.38 -4.04 -3.22
N VAL A 174 -12.01 -3.15 -2.32
CA VAL A 174 -11.06 -2.07 -2.57
C VAL A 174 -10.15 -1.86 -1.37
N VAL A 175 -8.84 -1.84 -1.60
CA VAL A 175 -7.85 -1.35 -0.63
C VAL A 175 -7.60 0.12 -0.95
N VAL A 176 -7.98 1.01 -0.04
CA VAL A 176 -7.73 2.46 -0.15
C VAL A 176 -6.53 2.81 0.72
N VAL A 177 -5.53 3.47 0.15
CA VAL A 177 -4.28 3.82 0.84
C VAL A 177 -4.06 5.32 0.76
N ASN A 178 -3.70 5.93 1.89
CA ASN A 178 -3.15 7.27 1.97
C ASN A 178 -1.69 7.25 1.51
N LEU A 179 -1.39 7.91 0.39
CA LEU A 179 -0.04 7.96 -0.15
C LEU A 179 0.87 8.91 0.62
N ASP A 180 0.31 9.87 1.38
CA ASP A 180 1.11 10.76 2.23
C ASP A 180 1.54 10.02 3.50
N HIS A 181 2.81 9.60 3.55
CA HIS A 181 3.41 9.00 4.74
C HIS A 181 3.84 10.01 5.81
N GLY A 182 3.64 11.31 5.58
CA GLY A 182 3.91 12.37 6.55
C GLY A 182 2.68 12.94 7.26
N ALA A 183 1.46 12.64 6.82
CA ALA A 183 0.24 13.21 7.39
C ALA A 183 -0.95 12.25 7.38
N GLN A 184 -1.75 12.28 8.46
CA GLN A 184 -3.06 11.64 8.50
C GLN A 184 -4.03 12.38 7.57
N THR A 185 -4.98 11.65 7.00
CA THR A 185 -6.08 12.23 6.23
C THR A 185 -7.42 11.57 6.54
N VAL A 186 -8.50 12.27 6.17
CA VAL A 186 -9.86 11.75 6.21
C VAL A 186 -10.46 11.97 4.83
N LEU A 187 -11.09 10.94 4.27
CA LEU A 187 -11.75 11.00 2.97
C LEU A 187 -13.10 10.30 3.04
N THR A 188 -14.01 10.62 2.12
CA THR A 188 -15.18 9.77 1.87
C THR A 188 -14.97 8.97 0.61
N MET A 189 -15.10 7.65 0.72
CA MET A 189 -15.17 6.74 -0.42
C MET A 189 -16.64 6.43 -0.71
N VAL A 190 -17.00 6.36 -1.99
CA VAL A 190 -18.33 5.96 -2.45
C VAL A 190 -18.21 4.68 -3.25
N GLY A 191 -18.89 3.63 -2.81
CA GLY A 191 -19.00 2.37 -3.53
C GLY A 191 -20.32 2.24 -4.30
N PRO A 192 -20.48 1.12 -5.03
CA PRO A 192 -21.68 0.89 -5.84
C PRO A 192 -22.90 0.46 -5.01
N ASP A 193 -22.68 -0.08 -3.80
CA ASP A 193 -23.71 -0.54 -2.86
C ASP A 193 -23.30 -0.20 -1.43
N ARG A 194 -24.12 -0.61 -0.45
CA ARG A 194 -23.76 -0.58 0.98
C ARG A 194 -22.40 -1.24 1.20
N LEU A 195 -21.63 -0.69 2.13
CA LEU A 195 -20.25 -1.10 2.36
C LEU A 195 -20.05 -1.75 3.72
N GLU A 196 -19.00 -2.56 3.80
CA GLU A 196 -18.41 -3.08 5.04
C GLU A 196 -16.92 -2.73 5.05
N ALA A 197 -16.38 -2.39 6.22
CA ALA A 197 -14.96 -2.11 6.40
C ALA A 197 -14.31 -3.24 7.21
N PHE A 198 -13.12 -3.66 6.79
CA PHE A 198 -12.35 -4.69 7.46
C PHE A 198 -11.46 -4.10 8.54
N ASP A 199 -11.51 -4.63 9.76
CA ASP A 199 -10.54 -4.36 10.81
C ASP A 199 -9.41 -5.39 10.74
N ALA A 200 -8.25 -4.98 10.23
CA ALA A 200 -7.09 -5.87 10.10
C ALA A 200 -6.43 -6.24 11.44
N THR A 201 -6.82 -5.59 12.55
CA THR A 201 -6.35 -5.93 13.91
C THR A 201 -7.20 -7.04 14.52
N THR A 202 -8.53 -6.99 14.32
CA THR A 202 -9.44 -8.00 14.87
C THR A 202 -9.76 -9.13 13.89
N GLY A 203 -9.63 -8.89 12.60
CA GLY A 203 -10.02 -9.81 11.53
C GLY A 203 -11.51 -9.74 11.19
N ASP A 204 -12.23 -8.72 11.66
CA ASP A 204 -13.68 -8.64 11.50
C ASP A 204 -14.12 -7.65 10.43
N TRP A 205 -15.21 -7.98 9.76
CA TRP A 205 -15.95 -7.05 8.91
C TRP A 205 -17.02 -6.33 9.73
N SER A 206 -17.05 -5.01 9.64
CA SER A 206 -18.08 -4.18 10.26
C SER A 206 -18.93 -3.47 9.20
N PRO A 207 -20.26 -3.49 9.31
CA PRO A 207 -21.12 -2.77 8.36
C PRO A 207 -20.94 -1.27 8.51
N ILE A 208 -20.75 -0.60 7.38
CA ILE A 208 -20.90 0.86 7.27
C ILE A 208 -22.39 1.21 7.09
N GLY A 209 -23.16 0.32 6.45
CA GLY A 209 -24.61 0.47 6.26
C GLY A 209 -25.01 1.50 5.19
N SER A 210 -24.03 2.13 4.55
CA SER A 210 -24.18 3.16 3.52
C SER A 210 -23.22 2.88 2.36
N PRO A 211 -23.55 3.31 1.11
CA PRO A 211 -22.57 3.30 0.02
C PRO A 211 -21.44 4.31 0.21
N ARG A 212 -21.54 5.20 1.21
CA ARG A 212 -20.53 6.19 1.55
C ARG A 212 -19.81 5.77 2.82
N ALA A 213 -18.48 5.71 2.77
CA ALA A 213 -17.60 5.35 3.86
C ALA A 213 -16.64 6.50 4.17
N GLU A 214 -16.74 7.10 5.35
CA GLU A 214 -15.69 8.00 5.84
C GLU A 214 -14.52 7.15 6.34
N LEU A 215 -13.34 7.35 5.76
CA LEU A 215 -12.13 6.62 6.09
C LEU A 215 -11.12 7.60 6.69
N ARG A 216 -10.76 7.38 7.95
CA ARG A 216 -9.61 8.02 8.60
C ARG A 216 -8.38 7.15 8.38
N LEU A 217 -7.44 7.64 7.57
CA LEU A 217 -6.25 6.90 7.18
C LEU A 217 -5.01 7.53 7.83
N PRO A 218 -4.23 6.79 8.63
CA PRO A 218 -2.98 7.30 9.19
C PRO A 218 -1.95 7.56 8.08
N PRO A 219 -0.83 8.24 8.38
CA PRO A 219 0.22 8.47 7.39
C PRO A 219 0.67 7.15 6.75
N GLY A 220 0.61 7.04 5.41
CA GLY A 220 0.96 5.81 4.69
C GLY A 220 0.03 4.61 4.92
N GLY A 221 -1.06 4.77 5.69
CA GLY A 221 -1.98 3.70 6.03
C GLY A 221 -3.07 3.47 5.01
N GLY A 222 -3.81 2.39 5.18
CA GLY A 222 -4.95 2.08 4.33
C GLY A 222 -6.06 1.33 5.04
N LYS A 223 -7.13 1.06 4.29
CA LYS A 223 -8.29 0.30 4.75
C LYS A 223 -8.79 -0.59 3.63
N LEU A 224 -9.09 -1.84 3.94
CA LEU A 224 -9.84 -2.74 3.06
C LEU A 224 -11.34 -2.52 3.28
N VAL A 225 -12.07 -2.32 2.19
CA VAL A 225 -13.53 -2.11 2.17
C VAL A 225 -14.13 -3.02 1.11
N ARG A 226 -15.34 -3.52 1.34
CA ARG A 226 -16.10 -4.32 0.36
C ARG A 226 -17.55 -3.88 0.25
N ARG A 227 -18.21 -4.31 -0.82
CA ARG A 227 -19.69 -4.30 -0.90
C ARG A 227 -20.25 -5.27 0.14
N SER A 228 -21.28 -4.85 0.86
CA SER A 228 -22.04 -5.72 1.74
C SER A 228 -22.55 -6.93 0.96
N ARG A 229 -22.48 -8.10 1.60
CA ARG A 229 -23.04 -9.35 1.06
C ARG A 229 -24.55 -9.32 0.98
#